data_AF-A0A1G0AN52-F1
#
_entry.id   AF-A0A1G0AN52-F1
#
_cell.length_a   1.000
_cell.length_b   1.000
_cell.length_c   1.000
_cell.angle_alpha   90.00
_cell.angle_beta   90.00
_cell.angle_gamma   90.00
#
_symmetry.space_group_name_H-M   'P 1'
#
loop_
_entity.id
_entity.type
_entity.pdbx_description
1 polymer ?
#
loop_
_entity_poly.entity_id
_entity_poly.type
_entity_poly.pdbx_seq_one_letter_code
_entity_poly.pdbx_strand_id
1 'polypeptide(L)'
;MKAEFVELIGKQHTLRVLFTLRVTGPQRFGELQKALGMNPAQLDRALKWLQERVYILAKTMPKRGHSVVVTYELGRRGAAFLDAFDSFVQGADKRRDVLGERPVQELVTLAA
;
A
#
# COMPACT_ATOMS: atom_id res chain seq x y z
N MET A 1 -5.81 -16.10 16.51
CA MET A 1 -6.04 -15.42 15.22
C MET A 1 -5.68 -13.95 15.43
N LYS A 2 -4.60 -13.42 14.84
CA LYS A 2 -4.33 -11.96 14.93
C LYS A 2 -5.28 -11.26 13.97
N ALA A 3 -5.86 -10.12 14.38
CA ALA A 3 -6.75 -9.34 13.53
C ALA A 3 -5.98 -8.84 12.29
N GLU A 4 -6.45 -9.20 11.09
CA GLU A 4 -5.70 -8.97 9.84
C GLU A 4 -5.38 -7.49 9.59
N PHE A 5 -6.30 -6.58 9.94
CA PHE A 5 -6.06 -5.13 9.80
C PHE A 5 -4.97 -4.64 10.75
N VAL A 6 -4.90 -5.15 11.98
CA VAL A 6 -3.81 -4.82 12.91
C VAL A 6 -2.48 -5.33 12.37
N GLU A 7 -2.48 -6.52 11.75
CA GLU A 7 -1.31 -7.05 11.07
C GLU A 7 -0.88 -6.18 9.87
N LEU A 8 -1.82 -5.73 9.03
CA LEU A 8 -1.55 -4.83 7.91
C LEU A 8 -0.95 -3.51 8.39
N ILE A 9 -1.55 -2.90 9.41
CA ILE A 9 -1.06 -1.65 10.01
C ILE A 9 0.38 -1.82 10.53
N GLY A 10 0.71 -2.98 11.10
CA GLY A 10 2.06 -3.31 11.56
C GLY A 10 3.09 -3.57 10.46
N LYS A 11 2.70 -3.63 9.17
CA LYS A 11 3.60 -3.90 8.04
C LYS A 11 3.85 -2.64 7.23
N GLN A 12 4.82 -1.83 7.68
CA GLN A 12 5.18 -0.56 7.05
C GLN A 12 5.40 -0.65 5.53
N HIS A 13 6.19 -1.62 5.03
CA HIS A 13 6.44 -1.74 3.59
C HIS A 13 5.16 -2.07 2.79
N THR A 14 4.29 -2.89 3.37
CA THR A 14 3.01 -3.30 2.79
C THR A 14 2.05 -2.11 2.67
N LEU A 15 1.94 -1.29 3.72
CA LEU A 15 1.18 -0.03 3.66
C LEU A 15 1.73 0.93 2.61
N ARG A 16 3.05 1.13 2.58
CA ARG A 16 3.69 2.03 1.62
C ARG A 16 3.39 1.64 0.17
N VAL A 17 3.34 0.34 -0.14
CA VAL A 17 2.91 -0.14 -1.46
C VAL A 17 1.47 0.28 -1.78
N LEU A 18 0.54 0.11 -0.83
CA LEU A 18 -0.87 0.49 -1.04
C LEU A 18 -1.05 1.99 -1.28
N PHE A 19 -0.44 2.83 -0.45
CA PHE A 19 -0.49 4.28 -0.64
C PHE A 19 0.17 4.71 -1.96
N THR A 20 1.30 4.11 -2.33
CA THR A 20 1.95 4.41 -3.61
C THR A 20 1.06 4.05 -4.80
N LEU A 21 0.42 2.88 -4.78
CA LEU A 21 -0.52 2.47 -5.84
C LEU A 21 -1.77 3.34 -5.89
N ARG A 22 -2.22 3.88 -4.75
CA ARG A 22 -3.32 4.86 -4.69
C ARG A 22 -2.97 6.13 -5.46
N VAL A 23 -1.78 6.67 -5.24
CA VAL A 23 -1.33 7.94 -5.83
C VAL A 23 -0.90 7.78 -7.29
N THR A 24 -0.18 6.70 -7.59
CA THR A 24 0.48 6.51 -8.90
C THR A 24 -0.29 5.61 -9.87
N GLY A 25 -1.39 5.00 -9.42
CA GLY A 25 -2.17 4.04 -10.20
C GLY A 25 -1.44 2.70 -10.40
N PRO A 26 -1.80 1.93 -11.44
CA PRO A 26 -1.15 0.65 -11.74
C PRO A 26 0.34 0.82 -12.06
N GLN A 27 1.19 -0.01 -11.44
CA GLN A 27 2.65 0.07 -11.58
C GLN A 27 3.28 -1.30 -11.77
N ARG A 28 4.39 -1.38 -12.50
CA ARG A 28 5.23 -2.59 -12.60
C ARG A 28 6.13 -2.73 -11.37
N PHE A 29 6.67 -3.93 -11.17
CA PHE A 29 7.58 -4.21 -10.05
C PHE A 29 8.73 -3.21 -9.96
N GLY A 30 9.45 -2.98 -11.06
CA GLY A 30 10.62 -2.07 -11.08
C GLY A 30 10.25 -0.60 -10.84
N GLU A 31 9.04 -0.19 -11.23
CA GLU A 31 8.54 1.16 -11.00
C GLU A 31 8.21 1.36 -9.52
N LEU A 32 7.50 0.39 -8.91
CA LEU A 32 7.26 0.37 -7.46
C LEU A 32 8.57 0.33 -6.68
N GLN A 33 9.52 -0.51 -7.09
CA GLN A 33 10.83 -0.60 -6.43
C GLN A 33 11.55 0.74 -6.42
N LYS A 34 11.57 1.43 -7.57
CA LYS A 34 12.19 2.75 -7.72
C LYS A 34 11.46 3.80 -6.89
N ALA A 35 10.14 3.85 -6.96
CA ALA A 35 9.33 4.82 -6.23
C ALA A 35 9.47 4.68 -4.70
N LEU A 36 9.57 3.44 -4.23
CA LEU A 36 9.63 3.13 -2.80
C LEU A 36 11.04 3.07 -2.23
N GLY A 37 12.08 3.01 -3.08
CA GLY A 37 13.46 2.77 -2.66
C GLY A 37 13.64 1.46 -1.88
N MET A 38 12.77 0.47 -2.12
CA MET A 38 12.80 -0.82 -1.43
C MET A 38 13.76 -1.79 -2.12
N ASN A 39 14.36 -2.70 -1.35
CA ASN A 39 15.06 -3.82 -1.96
C ASN A 39 14.05 -4.80 -2.61
N PRO A 40 14.46 -5.58 -3.62
CA PRO A 40 13.54 -6.48 -4.33
C PRO A 40 12.84 -7.50 -3.42
N ALA A 41 13.55 -8.06 -2.45
CA ALA A 41 12.99 -9.09 -1.55
C ALA A 41 11.92 -8.53 -0.60
N GLN A 42 12.06 -7.27 -0.16
CA GLN A 42 11.05 -6.58 0.65
C GLN A 42 9.80 -6.31 -0.18
N LEU A 43 9.98 -5.79 -1.40
CA LEU A 43 8.86 -5.50 -2.29
C LEU A 43 8.11 -6.79 -2.69
N ASP A 44 8.83 -7.85 -3.06
CA ASP A 44 8.24 -9.15 -3.40
C ASP A 44 7.39 -9.71 -2.24
N ARG A 45 7.93 -9.71 -1.00
CA ARG A 45 7.18 -10.14 0.18
C ARG A 45 5.94 -9.28 0.43
N ALA A 46 6.05 -7.96 0.26
CA ALA A 46 4.91 -7.06 0.43
C ALA A 46 3.82 -7.33 -0.62
N LEU A 47 4.19 -7.44 -1.89
CA LEU A 47 3.27 -7.71 -3.00
C LEU A 47 2.58 -9.07 -2.84
N LYS A 48 3.33 -10.13 -2.51
CA LYS A 48 2.75 -11.46 -2.23
C LYS A 48 1.72 -11.40 -1.11
N TRP A 49 2.07 -10.78 0.00
CA TRP A 49 1.16 -10.66 1.15
C TRP A 49 -0.14 -9.92 0.78
N LEU A 50 -0.03 -8.82 0.02
CA LEU A 50 -1.18 -8.02 -0.44
C LEU A 50 -2.04 -8.79 -1.44
N GLN A 51 -1.40 -9.50 -2.38
CA GLN A 51 -2.08 -10.24 -3.43
C GLN A 51 -2.83 -11.46 -2.88
N GLU A 52 -2.20 -12.23 -1.98
CA GLU A 52 -2.83 -13.37 -1.29
C GLU A 52 -4.11 -12.96 -0.55
N ARG A 53 -4.18 -11.70 -0.08
CA ARG A 53 -5.32 -11.14 0.66
C ARG A 53 -6.21 -10.22 -0.16
N VAL A 54 -5.96 -10.12 -1.47
CA VAL A 54 -6.76 -9.39 -2.46
C VAL A 54 -6.80 -7.87 -2.22
N TYR A 55 -5.80 -7.31 -1.54
CA TYR A 55 -5.64 -5.85 -1.43
C TYR A 55 -5.12 -5.25 -2.73
N ILE A 56 -4.36 -6.01 -3.51
CA ILE A 56 -3.89 -5.65 -4.85
C ILE A 56 -4.22 -6.76 -5.84
N LEU A 57 -4.24 -6.41 -7.13
CA LEU A 57 -4.37 -7.34 -8.24
C LEU A 57 -3.13 -7.27 -9.13
N ALA A 58 -2.65 -8.42 -9.60
CA ALA A 58 -1.60 -8.50 -10.60
C ALA A 58 -2.23 -8.79 -11.97
N LYS A 59 -2.18 -7.83 -12.88
CA LYS A 59 -2.66 -7.95 -14.26
C LYS A 59 -1.51 -8.23 -15.21
N THR A 60 -1.64 -9.30 -15.97
CA THR A 60 -0.75 -9.64 -17.08
C THR A 60 -1.26 -8.99 -18.36
N MET A 61 -0.44 -8.14 -18.97
CA MET A 61 -0.73 -7.56 -20.28
C MET A 61 0.18 -8.22 -21.34
N PRO A 62 -0.39 -8.75 -22.44
CA PRO A 62 0.41 -9.22 -23.55
C PRO A 62 1.04 -8.02 -24.26
N LYS A 63 2.38 -7.97 -24.31
CA LYS A 63 3.10 -7.02 -25.16
C LYS A 63 3.32 -7.66 -26.53
N ARG A 64 3.12 -6.90 -27.61
CA ARG A 64 3.42 -7.35 -28.99
C ARG A 64 4.87 -7.85 -29.03
N GLY A 65 5.08 -9.15 -29.29
CA GLY A 65 6.40 -9.80 -29.35
C GLY A 65 6.82 -10.65 -28.13
N HIS A 66 5.92 -11.47 -27.58
CA HIS A 66 6.21 -12.54 -26.58
C HIS A 66 6.58 -12.13 -25.15
N SER A 67 6.58 -10.86 -24.78
CA SER A 67 6.80 -10.46 -23.37
C SER A 67 5.48 -10.22 -22.65
N VAL A 68 5.28 -10.93 -21.53
CA VAL A 68 4.20 -10.67 -20.59
C VAL A 68 4.66 -9.59 -19.62
N VAL A 69 3.91 -8.49 -19.50
CA VAL A 69 4.18 -7.45 -18.51
C VAL A 69 3.20 -7.62 -17.37
N VAL A 70 3.70 -7.72 -16.14
CA VAL A 70 2.88 -7.71 -14.93
C VAL A 70 2.77 -6.29 -14.40
N THR A 71 1.54 -5.84 -14.18
CA THR A 71 1.21 -4.58 -13.51
C THR A 71 0.44 -4.89 -12.23
N TYR A 72 0.72 -4.15 -11.17
CA TYR A 72 0.05 -4.24 -9.88
C TYR A 72 -0.85 -3.04 -9.72
N GLU A 73 -2.11 -3.25 -9.33
CA GLU A 73 -3.09 -2.20 -9.08
C GLU A 73 -3.84 -2.47 -7.77
N LEU A 74 -4.51 -1.45 -7.23
CA LEU A 74 -5.37 -1.64 -6.06
C LEU A 74 -6.56 -2.56 -6.39
N GLY A 75 -6.76 -3.57 -5.54
CA GLY A 75 -8.00 -4.33 -5.50
C GLY A 75 -9.09 -3.58 -4.75
N ARG A 76 -10.34 -4.02 -4.88
CA ARG A 76 -11.49 -3.40 -4.16
C ARG A 76 -11.28 -3.37 -2.64
N ARG A 77 -10.68 -4.42 -2.08
CA ARG A 77 -10.34 -4.49 -0.65
C ARG A 77 -9.26 -3.49 -0.24
N GLY A 78 -8.25 -3.31 -1.09
CA GLY A 78 -7.21 -2.28 -0.95
C GLY A 78 -7.78 -0.87 -0.90
N ALA A 79 -8.61 -0.54 -1.90
CA ALA A 79 -9.28 0.75 -1.95
C ALA A 79 -10.14 1.00 -0.70
N ALA A 80 -11.02 0.07 -0.33
CA ALA A 80 -11.88 0.20 0.84
C ALA A 80 -11.09 0.33 2.16
N PHE A 81 -9.97 -0.39 2.29
CA PHE A 81 -9.08 -0.25 3.45
C PHE A 81 -8.49 1.17 3.53
N LEU A 82 -8.02 1.71 2.41
CA LEU A 82 -7.43 3.05 2.36
C LEU A 82 -8.46 4.13 2.68
N ASP A 83 -9.69 4.00 2.17
CA ASP A 83 -10.78 4.92 2.48
C ASP A 83 -11.14 4.90 3.99
N ALA A 84 -11.17 3.71 4.60
CA ALA A 84 -11.34 3.57 6.04
C ALA A 84 -10.15 4.15 6.83
N PHE A 85 -8.93 3.99 6.30
CA PHE A 85 -7.72 4.53 6.90
C PHE A 85 -7.71 6.07 6.90
N ASP A 86 -8.23 6.71 5.86
CA ASP A 86 -8.36 8.18 5.82
C ASP A 86 -9.21 8.70 6.97
N SER A 87 -10.31 8.00 7.28
CA SER A 87 -11.17 8.35 8.43
C SER A 87 -10.40 8.26 9.76
N PHE A 88 -9.51 7.27 9.88
CA PHE A 88 -8.62 7.14 11.03
C PHE A 88 -7.61 8.29 11.10
N VAL A 89 -6.95 8.64 9.98
CA VAL A 89 -6.01 9.76 9.91
C VAL A 89 -6.69 11.09 10.28
N GLN A 90 -7.87 11.36 9.73
CA GLN A 90 -8.64 12.56 10.07
C GLN A 90 -9.06 12.57 11.54
N GLY A 91 -9.42 11.42 12.11
CA GLY A 91 -9.73 11.28 13.52
C GLY A 91 -8.53 11.53 14.43
N ALA A 92 -7.35 11.07 14.01
CA ALA A 92 -6.09 11.29 14.72
C ALA A 92 -5.68 12.77 14.67
N ASP A 93 -5.80 13.40 13.51
CA ASP A 93 -5.46 14.82 13.31
C ASP A 93 -6.31 15.76 14.18
N LYS A 94 -7.62 15.49 14.30
CA LYS A 94 -8.52 16.23 15.19
C LYS A 94 -8.21 16.10 16.69
N ARG A 95 -7.40 15.10 17.07
CA ARG A 95 -7.02 14.79 18.45
C ARG A 95 -5.51 14.90 18.66
N ARG A 96 -4.85 15.66 17.80
CA ARG A 96 -3.39 15.88 17.79
C ARG A 96 -2.87 16.42 19.11
N ASP A 97 -3.67 17.22 19.81
CA ASP A 97 -3.40 17.71 21.17
C ASP A 97 -3.25 16.58 22.20
N VAL A 98 -4.00 15.49 22.05
CA VAL A 98 -3.96 14.33 22.95
C VAL A 98 -2.99 13.25 22.48
N LEU A 99 -2.96 12.97 21.17
CA LEU A 99 -2.15 11.89 20.58
C LEU A 99 -0.68 12.29 20.35
N GLY A 100 -0.40 13.59 20.38
CA GLY A 100 0.92 14.16 20.14
C GLY A 100 1.18 14.43 18.66
N GLU A 101 1.96 15.49 18.43
CA GLU A 101 2.29 16.01 17.10
C GLU A 101 2.99 14.97 16.20
N ARG A 102 4.05 14.34 16.73
CA ARG A 102 4.92 13.45 15.96
C ARG A 102 4.18 12.20 15.44
N PRO A 103 3.46 11.42 16.26
CA PRO A 103 2.72 10.26 15.77
C PRO A 103 1.66 10.60 14.73
N VAL A 104 0.97 11.74 14.88
CA VAL A 104 -0.02 12.21 13.90
C VAL A 104 0.67 12.59 12.59
N GLN A 105 1.79 13.30 12.65
CA GLN A 105 2.55 13.65 11.45
C GLN A 105 3.07 12.42 10.69
N GLU A 106 3.53 11.38 11.41
CA GLU A 106 3.94 10.11 10.80
C GLU A 106 2.77 9.44 10.05
N LEU A 107 1.56 9.43 10.63
CA LEU A 107 0.35 8.91 9.98
C LEU A 107 -0.06 9.72 8.74
N VAL A 108 -0.05 11.05 8.83
CA VAL A 108 -0.38 11.94 7.71
C VAL A 108 0.61 11.78 6.58
N THR A 109 1.91 11.72 6.89
CA THR A 109 2.98 11.57 5.89
C THR A 109 2.91 10.22 5.18
N LEU A 110 2.47 9.17 5.88
CA LEU A 110 2.27 7.86 5.27
C LEU A 110 1.09 7.84 4.28
N ALA A 111 0.04 8.63 4.55
CA ALA A 111 -1.18 8.67 3.76
C ALA A 111 -1.16 9.67 2.58
N ALA A 112 -0.18 10.59 2.58
CA ALA A 112 0.05 11.59 1.54
C ALA A 112 0.73 11.00 0.30
#